data_AF-A0A2M7BNN4-F1
#
_entry.id   AF-A0A2M7BNN4-F1
#
_cell.length_a   1.000
_cell.length_b   1.000
_cell.length_c   1.000
_cell.angle_alpha   90.00
_cell.angle_beta   90.00
_cell.angle_gamma   90.00
#
_symmetry.space_group_name_H-M   'P 1'
#
loop_
_entity.id
_entity.type
_entity.pdbx_description
1 polymer ?
#
loop_
_entity_poly.entity_id
_entity_poly.type
_entity_poly.pdbx_seq_one_letter_code
_entity_poly.pdbx_strand_id
1 'polypeptide(L)'
;MLTGKLSKQEGFTLIEIIAVLVILGILAAVAIPKYLDMANEARIKAAQGAIAEIKGRLSSAQAKYMINSGGVAPNSPQLFTYATGANGYVNATNLANVGTDFNVTVATATPINIRVSAVGGVNLKANVIGNFKAAGDP
;
A
#
# COMPACT_ATOMS: atom_id res chain seq x y z
N MET A 1 30.12 -9.29 -65.71
CA MET A 1 28.75 -9.38 -65.17
C MET A 1 28.83 -10.13 -63.84
N LEU A 2 28.54 -9.49 -62.71
CA LEU A 2 28.54 -10.15 -61.40
C LEU A 2 27.20 -10.86 -61.19
N THR A 3 27.21 -12.20 -61.21
CA THR A 3 26.05 -13.00 -60.81
C THR A 3 25.93 -12.96 -59.29
N GLY A 4 25.06 -12.09 -58.77
CA GLY A 4 24.69 -12.08 -57.36
C GLY A 4 23.87 -13.32 -57.02
N LYS A 5 24.39 -14.18 -56.14
CA LYS A 5 23.60 -15.27 -55.53
C LYS A 5 22.43 -14.64 -54.75
N LEU A 6 21.21 -14.85 -55.22
CA LEU A 6 20.00 -14.56 -54.45
C LEU A 6 19.95 -15.54 -53.26
N SER A 7 20.13 -15.02 -52.05
CA SER A 7 19.95 -15.78 -50.82
C SER A 7 18.47 -16.17 -50.71
N LYS A 8 18.22 -17.47 -50.51
CA LYS A 8 16.87 -18.01 -50.30
C LYS A 8 16.43 -17.57 -48.90
N GLN A 9 15.49 -16.62 -48.82
CA GLN A 9 14.86 -16.27 -47.55
C GLN A 9 14.02 -17.45 -47.08
N GLU A 10 14.50 -18.16 -46.07
CA GLU A 10 13.69 -19.13 -45.33
C GLU A 10 12.74 -18.34 -44.43
N GLY A 11 11.46 -18.30 -44.79
CA GLY A 11 10.41 -17.70 -43.97
C GLY A 11 9.95 -18.69 -42.90
N PHE A 12 9.49 -18.16 -41.77
CA PHE A 12 8.85 -18.96 -40.72
C PHE A 12 7.61 -19.68 -41.25
N THR A 13 7.42 -20.93 -40.83
CA THR A 13 6.27 -21.73 -41.20
C THR A 13 5.05 -21.37 -40.34
N LEU A 14 3.83 -21.54 -40.89
CA LEU A 14 2.60 -21.36 -40.13
C LEU A 14 2.53 -22.26 -38.90
N ILE A 15 3.07 -23.48 -39.01
CA ILE A 15 3.07 -24.44 -37.89
C ILE A 15 3.97 -23.98 -36.74
N GLU A 16 5.11 -23.33 -37.02
CA GLU A 16 5.98 -22.75 -35.98
C GLU A 16 5.28 -21.63 -35.22
N ILE A 17 4.57 -20.75 -35.93
CA ILE A 17 3.80 -19.68 -35.28
C ILE A 17 2.68 -20.24 -34.42
N ILE A 18 1.97 -21.28 -34.89
CA ILE A 18 0.91 -21.94 -34.11
C ILE A 18 1.48 -22.61 -32.85
N ALA A 19 2.60 -23.34 -32.98
CA ALA A 19 3.23 -24.00 -31.84
C ALA A 19 3.65 -22.99 -30.75
N VAL A 20 4.20 -21.84 -31.15
CA VAL A 20 4.56 -20.76 -30.23
C VAL A 20 3.34 -20.16 -29.54
N LEU A 21 2.27 -19.89 -30.29
CA LEU A 21 1.02 -19.35 -29.72
C LEU A 21 0.39 -20.30 -28.72
N VAL A 22 0.42 -21.62 -28.97
CA VAL A 22 -0.08 -22.62 -28.03
C VAL A 22 0.74 -22.61 -26.73
N ILE A 23 2.07 -22.56 -26.83
CA ILE A 23 2.94 -22.50 -25.64
C ILE A 23 2.69 -21.21 -24.85
N LEU A 24 2.66 -20.05 -25.52
CA LEU A 24 2.37 -18.77 -24.87
C LEU A 24 0.98 -18.75 -24.23
N GLY A 25 -0.03 -19.38 -24.86
CA GLY A 25 -1.37 -19.51 -24.32
C GLY A 25 -1.41 -20.29 -23.01
N ILE A 26 -0.72 -21.43 -22.94
CA ILE A 26 -0.63 -22.25 -21.72
C ILE A 26 0.09 -21.47 -20.60
N LEU A 27 1.20 -20.81 -20.93
CA LEU A 27 1.96 -20.01 -19.97
C LEU A 27 1.13 -18.84 -19.44
N ALA A 28 0.41 -18.13 -20.31
CA ALA A 28 -0.44 -17.01 -19.91
C ALA A 28 -1.58 -17.46 -18.98
N ALA A 29 -2.22 -18.60 -19.29
CA ALA A 29 -3.31 -19.15 -18.48
C ALA A 29 -2.89 -19.42 -17.02
N VAL A 30 -1.65 -19.85 -16.79
CA VAL A 30 -1.12 -20.11 -15.43
C VAL A 30 -0.50 -18.87 -14.80
N ALA A 31 0.21 -18.04 -15.58
CA ALA A 31 0.97 -16.90 -15.06
C ALA A 31 0.09 -15.72 -14.64
N ILE A 32 -0.96 -15.40 -15.40
CA ILE A 32 -1.85 -14.25 -15.14
C ILE A 32 -2.53 -14.33 -13.76
N PRO A 33 -3.22 -15.42 -13.37
CA PRO A 33 -3.88 -15.45 -12.06
C PRO A 33 -2.87 -15.29 -10.91
N LYS A 34 -1.73 -15.97 -11.00
CA LYS A 34 -0.65 -15.83 -10.02
C LYS A 34 -0.11 -14.41 -9.93
N TYR A 35 0.09 -13.75 -11.08
CA TYR A 35 0.54 -12.36 -11.10
C TYR A 35 -0.45 -11.41 -10.41
N LEU A 36 -1.74 -11.58 -10.67
CA LEU A 36 -2.79 -10.77 -10.03
C LEU A 36 -2.83 -10.97 -8.52
N ASP A 37 -2.65 -12.21 -8.04
CA ASP A 37 -2.60 -12.50 -6.61
C ASP A 37 -1.37 -11.91 -5.94
N MET A 38 -0.18 -12.04 -6.54
CA MET A 38 1.04 -11.40 -6.04
C MET A 38 0.92 -9.88 -5.99
N ALA A 39 0.33 -9.27 -7.02
CA ALA A 39 0.09 -7.83 -7.05
C ALA A 39 -0.86 -7.39 -5.92
N ASN A 40 -1.91 -8.17 -5.64
CA ASN A 40 -2.83 -7.90 -4.53
C ASN A 40 -2.13 -8.04 -3.16
N GLU A 41 -1.32 -9.08 -2.98
CA GLU A 41 -0.55 -9.28 -1.75
C GLU A 41 0.45 -8.15 -1.52
N ALA A 42 1.17 -7.72 -2.57
CA ALA A 42 2.08 -6.59 -2.51
C ALA A 42 1.38 -5.30 -2.06
N ARG A 43 0.16 -5.03 -2.56
CA ARG A 43 -0.65 -3.87 -2.11
C ARG A 43 -1.03 -3.98 -0.64
N ILE A 44 -1.42 -5.17 -0.18
CA ILE A 44 -1.74 -5.39 1.25
C ILE A 44 -0.51 -5.14 2.12
N LYS A 45 0.67 -5.61 1.72
CA LYS A 45 1.93 -5.36 2.46
C LYS A 45 2.29 -3.88 2.48
N ALA A 46 2.13 -3.17 1.35
CA ALA A 46 2.32 -1.72 1.30
C ALA A 46 1.34 -0.99 2.23
N ALA A 47 0.07 -1.39 2.25
CA ALA A 47 -0.93 -0.84 3.18
C ALA A 47 -0.57 -1.08 4.66
N GLN A 48 -0.02 -2.25 4.99
CA GLN A 48 0.51 -2.52 6.34
C GLN A 48 1.69 -1.59 6.69
N GLY A 49 2.55 -1.28 5.72
CA GLY A 49 3.63 -0.29 5.88
C GLY A 49 3.09 1.11 6.17
N ALA A 50 2.10 1.58 5.40
CA ALA A 50 1.42 2.85 5.65
C ALA A 50 0.81 2.95 7.05
N ILE A 51 0.18 1.87 7.51
CA ILE A 51 -0.35 1.78 8.88
C ILE A 51 0.77 1.89 9.92
N ALA A 52 1.89 1.19 9.69
CA ALA A 52 3.03 1.23 10.62
C ALA A 52 3.62 2.63 10.73
N GLU A 53 3.71 3.37 9.62
CA GLU A 53 4.13 4.77 9.63
C GLU A 53 3.21 5.62 10.50
N ILE A 54 1.89 5.55 10.31
CA ILE A 54 0.92 6.33 11.10
C ILE A 54 0.99 5.94 12.57
N LYS A 55 1.16 4.65 12.90
CA LYS A 55 1.40 4.21 14.28
C LYS A 55 2.67 4.84 14.87
N GLY A 56 3.74 4.95 14.08
CA GLY A 56 4.97 5.65 14.47
C GLY A 56 4.73 7.14 14.75
N ARG A 57 3.93 7.82 13.91
CA ARG A 57 3.51 9.21 14.12
C ARG A 57 2.72 9.38 15.41
N LEU A 58 1.75 8.49 15.66
CA LEU A 58 0.95 8.48 16.90
C LEU A 58 1.79 8.17 18.13
N SER A 59 2.73 7.23 18.05
CA SER A 59 3.66 6.94 19.13
C SER A 59 4.54 8.14 19.46
N SER A 60 5.01 8.86 18.43
CA SER A 60 5.82 10.07 18.60
C SER A 60 4.99 11.22 19.19
N ALA A 61 3.74 11.37 18.75
CA ALA A 61 2.78 12.31 19.33
C ALA A 61 2.49 11.99 20.81
N GLN A 62 2.39 10.71 21.17
CA GLN A 62 2.18 10.28 22.55
C GLN A 62 3.38 10.64 23.44
N ALA A 63 4.59 10.36 22.98
CA ALA A 63 5.80 10.73 23.73
C ALA A 63 5.87 12.25 23.95
N LYS A 64 5.60 13.04 22.91
CA LYS A 64 5.54 14.51 23.01
C LYS A 64 4.45 14.98 23.97
N TYR A 65 3.28 14.36 23.94
CA TYR A 65 2.18 14.69 24.86
C TYR A 65 2.62 14.51 26.32
N MET A 66 3.23 13.36 26.63
CA MET A 66 3.67 13.04 27.99
C MET A 66 4.73 14.02 28.49
N ILE A 67 5.65 14.46 27.62
CA ILE A 67 6.65 15.48 27.97
C ILE A 67 5.97 16.82 28.32
N ASN A 68 4.97 17.23 27.55
CA ASN A 68 4.26 18.50 27.79
C ASN A 68 3.26 18.42 28.96
N SER A 69 2.80 17.22 29.31
CA SER A 69 1.76 16.99 30.32
C SER A 69 2.32 16.46 31.65
N GLY A 70 3.61 16.67 31.92
CA GLY A 70 4.23 16.27 33.18
C GLY A 70 4.21 14.75 33.42
N GLY A 71 4.29 13.93 32.37
CA GLY A 71 4.29 12.46 32.45
C GLY A 71 2.92 11.80 32.37
N VAL A 72 1.83 12.56 32.28
CA VAL A 72 0.47 12.00 32.12
C VAL A 72 0.29 11.40 30.73
N ALA A 73 -0.10 10.12 30.67
CA ALA A 73 -0.40 9.44 29.42
C ALA A 73 -1.75 9.92 28.83
N PRO A 74 -1.83 10.19 27.52
CA PRO A 74 -3.10 10.56 26.88
C PRO A 74 -3.97 9.32 26.65
N ASN A 75 -5.29 9.48 26.74
CA ASN A 75 -6.22 8.55 26.09
C ASN A 75 -6.31 8.83 24.58
N SER A 76 -6.96 7.94 23.82
CA SER A 76 -7.04 8.01 22.36
C SER A 76 -7.65 9.32 21.84
N PRO A 77 -8.75 9.86 22.40
CA PRO A 77 -9.25 11.18 22.03
C PRO A 77 -8.23 12.30 22.25
N GLN A 78 -7.58 12.35 23.43
CA GLN A 78 -6.57 13.38 23.74
C GLN A 78 -5.37 13.28 22.81
N LEU A 79 -4.88 12.07 22.56
CA LEU A 79 -3.76 11.82 21.66
C LEU A 79 -4.12 12.23 20.23
N PHE A 80 -5.32 11.90 19.75
CA PHE A 80 -5.75 12.25 18.41
C PHE A 80 -5.83 13.77 18.24
N THR A 81 -6.45 14.49 19.18
CA THR A 81 -6.49 15.96 19.16
C THR A 81 -5.09 16.57 19.20
N TYR A 82 -4.20 16.02 20.05
CA TYR A 82 -2.82 16.49 20.14
C TYR A 82 -2.04 16.20 18.84
N ALA A 83 -2.23 15.03 18.24
CA ALA A 83 -1.63 14.67 16.95
C ALA A 83 -2.10 15.61 15.84
N THR A 84 -3.40 15.87 15.73
CA THR A 84 -4.03 16.70 14.68
C THR A 84 -4.09 18.19 15.00
N GLY A 85 -3.19 18.69 15.84
CA GLY A 85 -2.99 20.13 16.00
C GLY A 85 -1.60 20.44 16.53
N ALA A 86 -1.36 20.11 17.80
CA ALA A 86 -0.15 20.53 18.51
C ALA A 86 1.14 19.80 18.09
N ASN A 87 1.06 18.62 17.45
CA ASN A 87 2.24 17.93 16.90
C ASN A 87 2.63 18.36 15.48
N GLY A 88 1.96 19.37 14.91
CA GLY A 88 2.26 19.85 13.56
C GLY A 88 1.49 19.15 12.43
N TYR A 89 0.63 18.17 12.72
CA TYR A 89 -0.42 17.78 11.76
C TYR A 89 -1.63 18.67 11.99
N VAL A 90 -2.04 19.44 10.99
CA VAL A 90 -3.10 20.45 11.18
C VAL A 90 -4.52 19.86 11.21
N ASN A 91 -4.70 18.60 10.79
CA ASN A 91 -5.96 17.85 10.82
C ASN A 91 -5.73 16.33 10.64
N ALA A 92 -6.81 15.56 10.68
CA ALA A 92 -6.81 14.11 10.46
C ALA A 92 -6.30 13.69 9.08
N THR A 93 -6.60 14.48 8.04
CA THR A 93 -6.14 14.22 6.66
C THR A 93 -4.63 14.33 6.54
N ASN A 94 -4.00 15.29 7.21
CA ASN A 94 -2.54 15.44 7.23
C ASN A 94 -1.86 14.35 8.04
N LEU A 95 -2.47 13.90 9.14
CA LEU A 95 -1.99 12.73 9.90
C LEU A 95 -2.10 11.43 9.09
N ALA A 96 -3.14 11.31 8.26
CA ALA A 96 -3.34 10.17 7.37
C ALA A 96 -2.46 10.21 6.10
N ASN A 97 -1.87 11.37 5.77
CA ASN A 97 -1.09 11.54 4.55
C ASN A 97 0.28 10.84 4.68
N VAL A 98 0.46 9.77 3.92
CA VAL A 98 1.68 8.95 3.81
C VAL A 98 2.16 8.87 2.36
N GLY A 99 1.93 9.94 1.60
CA GLY A 99 2.14 10.01 0.15
C GLY A 99 0.84 9.90 -0.67
N THR A 100 0.97 10.07 -1.99
CA THR A 100 -0.16 10.13 -2.93
C THR A 100 -0.72 8.76 -3.31
N ASP A 101 0.05 7.70 -3.08
CA ASP A 101 -0.32 6.35 -3.52
C ASP A 101 -1.32 5.69 -2.58
N PHE A 102 -1.54 6.23 -1.39
CA PHE A 102 -2.38 5.62 -0.36
C PHE A 102 -3.64 6.42 -0.11
N ASN A 103 -4.77 5.73 -0.05
CA ASN A 103 -5.99 6.28 0.54
C ASN A 103 -6.10 5.79 1.98
N VAL A 104 -5.84 6.69 2.92
CA VAL A 104 -5.81 6.39 4.36
C VAL A 104 -6.79 7.27 5.10
N THR A 105 -7.53 6.66 6.03
CA THR A 105 -8.40 7.36 6.98
C THR A 105 -7.95 7.01 8.40
N VAL A 106 -7.76 8.04 9.23
CA VAL A 106 -7.51 7.88 10.67
C VAL A 106 -8.72 8.46 11.40
N ALA A 107 -9.35 7.64 12.22
CA ALA A 107 -10.57 8.00 12.94
C ALA A 107 -10.36 7.90 14.45
N THR A 108 -10.85 8.91 15.16
CA THR A 108 -10.85 8.94 16.62
C THR A 108 -11.80 7.87 17.16
N ALA A 109 -11.25 6.87 17.83
CA ALA A 109 -11.94 5.79 18.53
C ALA A 109 -11.02 5.31 19.66
N THR A 110 -11.51 4.48 20.57
CA THR A 110 -10.72 3.84 21.63
C THR A 110 -10.69 2.33 21.35
N PRO A 111 -9.65 1.79 20.69
CA PRO A 111 -8.41 2.43 20.20
C PRO A 111 -8.56 3.22 18.87
N ILE A 112 -7.61 4.11 18.56
CA ILE A 112 -7.59 4.88 17.31
C ILE A 112 -7.54 3.92 16.13
N ASN A 113 -8.45 4.11 15.19
CA ASN A 113 -8.57 3.27 14.00
C ASN A 113 -7.84 3.92 12.81
N ILE A 114 -6.99 3.15 12.14
CA ILE A 114 -6.29 3.51 10.91
C ILE A 114 -6.76 2.54 9.83
N ARG A 115 -7.27 3.07 8.72
CA ARG A 115 -7.83 2.27 7.62
C ARG A 115 -7.17 2.67 6.33
N VAL A 116 -6.64 1.70 5.59
CA VAL A 116 -6.16 1.88 4.22
C VAL A 116 -7.15 1.21 3.29
N SER A 117 -7.72 1.98 2.36
CA SER A 117 -8.74 1.52 1.41
C SER A 117 -8.22 1.37 -0.01
N ALA A 118 -7.13 2.05 -0.37
CA ALA A 118 -6.51 1.94 -1.68
C ALA A 118 -4.98 2.11 -1.63
N VAL A 119 -4.30 1.46 -2.57
CA VAL A 119 -2.84 1.56 -2.79
C VAL A 119 -2.55 1.63 -4.30
N GLY A 120 -1.74 2.59 -4.73
CA GLY A 120 -1.38 2.80 -6.13
C GLY A 120 -2.59 3.08 -7.02
N GLY A 121 -3.58 3.81 -6.50
CA GLY A 121 -4.83 4.12 -7.20
C GLY A 121 -5.82 2.95 -7.33
N VAL A 122 -5.53 1.78 -6.74
CA VAL A 122 -6.40 0.60 -6.79
C VAL A 122 -7.01 0.35 -5.40
N ASN A 123 -8.34 0.23 -5.37
CA ASN A 123 -9.05 -0.16 -4.15
C ASN A 123 -8.66 -1.59 -3.72
N LEU A 124 -8.44 -1.76 -2.43
CA LEU A 124 -8.15 -3.07 -1.85
C LEU A 124 -9.44 -3.91 -1.81
N LYS A 125 -9.33 -5.22 -2.07
CA LYS A 125 -10.49 -6.15 -1.98
C LYS A 125 -11.14 -6.11 -0.59
N ALA A 126 -10.32 -5.89 0.44
CA ALA A 126 -10.75 -5.60 1.79
C ALA A 126 -9.85 -4.50 2.38
N ASN A 127 -10.44 -3.57 3.11
CA ASN A 127 -9.68 -2.52 3.79
C ASN A 127 -8.70 -3.16 4.78
N VAL A 128 -7.45 -2.68 4.78
CA VAL A 128 -6.47 -3.09 5.78
C VAL A 128 -6.62 -2.13 6.97
N ILE A 129 -6.81 -2.70 8.15
CA ILE A 129 -7.11 -1.92 9.37
C ILE A 129 -5.99 -2.14 10.38
N GLY A 130 -5.52 -1.05 10.97
CA GLY A 130 -4.60 -1.04 12.09
C GLY A 130 -5.17 -0.22 13.23
N ASN A 131 -4.95 -0.69 14.45
CA ASN A 131 -5.37 0.04 15.65
C ASN A 131 -4.15 0.55 16.41
N PHE A 132 -4.26 1.74 16.97
CA PHE A 132 -3.30 2.32 17.90
C PHE A 132 -4.01 2.58 19.24
N LYS A 133 -3.62 1.85 20.27
CA LYS A 133 -4.10 2.07 21.65
C LYS A 133 -3.21 3.14 22.28
N ALA A 134 -3.80 4.21 22.80
CA ALA A 134 -3.05 5.20 23.55
C ALA A 134 -2.74 4.66 24.95
N ALA A 135 -1.62 5.08 25.54
CA ALA A 135 -1.15 4.55 26.81
C ALA A 135 -2.10 4.83 27.99
N GLY A 136 -2.92 5.89 27.90
CA GLY A 136 -3.94 6.22 28.90
C GLY A 136 -5.32 5.62 28.61
N ASP A 137 -5.47 4.79 27.57
CA ASP A 137 -6.74 4.10 27.32
C ASP A 137 -6.97 2.95 28.32
N PRO A 138 -8.22 2.71 28.76
CA PRO A 138 -8.57 1.55 29.57
C PRO A 138 -8.20 0.22 28.90
#